data_AF-A0A0T9YTI7-F1
#
_entry.id   AF-A0A0T9YTI7-F1
#
_cell.length_a   1.000
_cell.length_b   1.000
_cell.length_c   1.000
_cell.angle_alpha   90.00
_cell.angle_beta   90.00
_cell.angle_gamma   90.00
#
_symmetry.space_group_name_H-M   'P 1'
#
loop_
_entity.id
_entity.type
_entity.pdbx_description
1 polymer ?
#
loop_
_entity_poly.entity_id
_entity_poly.type
_entity_poly.pdbx_seq_one_letter_code
_entity_poly.pdbx_strand_id
1 'polypeptide(L)'
;MARAGNQQAKELLAERARVLGGAVALLRDLLNPDEVVVGGQAFTEYPEAMEQVEAAFTAGSVLAPRDIRVTVFGNRVQEAGAGIVSLSGLYADPLGALRRSGALDARLQDTAPEALA
;
A
#
# COMPACT_ATOMS: atom_id res chain seq x y z
N MET A 1 -13.37 20.55 1.70
CA MET A 1 -14.81 20.87 1.51
C MET A 1 -15.72 20.05 2.42
N ALA A 2 -15.66 18.71 2.43
CA ALA A 2 -16.44 17.89 3.37
C ALA A 2 -16.14 18.20 4.86
N ARG A 3 -14.84 18.30 5.21
CA ARG A 3 -14.39 18.75 6.54
C ARG A 3 -14.82 20.17 6.89
N ALA A 4 -15.06 21.00 5.88
CA ALA A 4 -15.57 22.37 6.05
C ALA A 4 -17.10 22.42 6.18
N GLY A 5 -17.77 21.27 6.39
CA GLY A 5 -19.22 21.20 6.63
C GLY A 5 -20.08 21.12 5.37
N ASN A 6 -19.51 21.03 4.18
CA ASN A 6 -20.30 20.86 2.95
C ASN A 6 -21.02 19.50 2.97
N GLN A 7 -22.34 19.53 3.08
CA GLN A 7 -23.19 18.35 3.23
C GLN A 7 -23.16 17.42 2.00
N GLN A 8 -23.21 17.99 0.80
CA GLN A 8 -23.17 17.23 -0.44
C GLN A 8 -21.84 16.47 -0.61
N ALA A 9 -20.73 17.09 -0.20
CA ALA A 9 -19.44 16.43 -0.20
C ALA A 9 -19.35 15.28 0.83
N LYS A 10 -20.01 15.42 1.99
CA LYS A 10 -20.08 14.33 2.99
C LYS A 10 -20.90 13.15 2.46
N GLU A 11 -22.04 13.41 1.82
CA GLU A 11 -22.91 12.38 1.24
C GLU A 11 -22.19 11.59 0.14
N LEU A 12 -21.46 12.27 -0.74
CA LEU A 12 -20.65 11.61 -1.77
C LEU A 12 -19.56 10.71 -1.19
N LEU A 13 -18.87 11.18 -0.15
CA LEU A 13 -17.84 10.38 0.52
C LEU A 13 -18.45 9.19 1.28
N ALA A 14 -19.65 9.35 1.85
CA ALA A 14 -20.37 8.27 2.50
C ALA A 14 -20.84 7.19 1.51
N GLU A 15 -21.36 7.59 0.36
CA GLU A 15 -21.73 6.63 -0.68
C GLU A 15 -20.50 5.88 -1.23
N ARG A 16 -19.39 6.59 -1.44
CA ARG A 16 -18.12 5.97 -1.79
C ARG A 16 -17.68 4.95 -0.73
N ALA A 17 -17.77 5.29 0.55
CA ALA A 17 -17.42 4.41 1.65
C ALA A 17 -18.25 3.12 1.63
N ARG A 18 -19.57 3.26 1.41
CA ARG A 18 -20.50 2.13 1.30
C ARG A 18 -20.14 1.20 0.14
N VAL A 19 -19.87 1.76 -1.04
CA VAL A 19 -19.47 0.99 -2.23
C VAL A 19 -18.14 0.28 -2.01
N LEU A 20 -17.14 0.96 -1.44
CA LEU A 20 -15.84 0.37 -1.15
C LEU A 20 -15.93 -0.76 -0.12
N GLY A 21 -16.65 -0.56 0.98
CA GLY A 21 -16.84 -1.60 2.00
C GLY A 21 -17.50 -2.85 1.44
N GLY A 22 -18.57 -2.68 0.65
CA GLY A 22 -19.23 -3.80 -0.03
C GLY A 22 -18.32 -4.52 -1.03
N ALA A 23 -17.52 -3.79 -1.80
CA ALA A 23 -16.55 -4.40 -2.72
C ALA A 23 -15.49 -5.22 -1.98
N VAL A 24 -14.97 -4.72 -0.85
CA VAL A 24 -14.02 -5.45 -0.02
C VAL A 24 -14.66 -6.69 0.61
N ALA A 25 -15.94 -6.63 0.99
CA ALA A 25 -16.67 -7.80 1.50
C ALA A 25 -16.75 -8.93 0.46
N LEU A 26 -17.08 -8.59 -0.79
CA LEU A 26 -17.12 -9.56 -1.88
C LEU A 26 -15.75 -10.21 -2.15
N LEU A 27 -14.68 -9.40 -2.16
CA LEU A 27 -13.31 -9.92 -2.32
C LEU A 27 -12.91 -10.81 -1.14
N ARG A 28 -13.30 -10.44 0.08
CA ARG A 28 -13.06 -11.25 1.28
C ARG A 28 -13.79 -12.58 1.22
N ASP A 29 -15.03 -12.60 0.74
CA ASP A 29 -15.80 -13.84 0.60
C ASP A 29 -15.21 -14.76 -0.48
N LEU A 30 -14.69 -14.19 -1.57
CA LEU A 30 -14.06 -14.94 -2.65
C LEU A 30 -12.69 -15.53 -2.26
N LEU A 31 -11.86 -14.74 -1.56
CA LEU A 31 -10.46 -15.09 -1.29
C LEU A 31 -10.26 -15.71 0.10
N ASN A 32 -11.20 -15.52 1.03
CA ASN A 32 -11.13 -15.91 2.44
C ASN A 32 -9.75 -15.64 3.10
N PRO A 33 -9.21 -14.40 3.02
CA PRO A 33 -7.89 -14.09 3.55
C PRO A 33 -7.89 -14.09 5.08
N ASP A 34 -6.78 -14.43 5.71
CA ASP A 34 -6.62 -14.36 7.18
C ASP A 34 -6.81 -12.93 7.72
N GLU A 35 -6.37 -11.93 6.96
CA GLU A 35 -6.45 -10.52 7.34
C GLU A 35 -6.90 -9.64 6.17
N VAL A 36 -7.64 -8.57 6.47
CA VAL A 36 -8.06 -7.55 5.49
C VAL A 36 -7.40 -6.22 5.84
N VAL A 37 -6.43 -5.81 5.02
CA VAL A 37 -5.76 -4.51 5.15
C VAL A 37 -6.01 -3.69 3.91
N VAL A 38 -6.64 -2.52 4.08
CA VAL A 38 -6.92 -1.59 2.99
C VAL A 38 -5.89 -0.46 2.95
N GLY A 39 -5.50 -0.07 1.75
CA GLY A 39 -4.56 1.01 1.50
C GLY A 39 -4.97 1.86 0.31
N GLY A 40 -4.28 2.99 0.15
CA GLY A 40 -4.53 3.98 -0.90
C GLY A 40 -5.46 5.09 -0.42
N GLN A 41 -5.43 6.20 -1.16
CA GLN A 41 -6.11 7.45 -0.79
C GLN A 41 -7.63 7.28 -0.57
N ALA A 42 -8.23 6.28 -1.19
CA ALA A 42 -9.64 5.94 -0.98
C ALA A 42 -10.00 5.64 0.48
N PHE A 43 -9.05 5.11 1.26
CA PHE A 43 -9.24 4.75 2.66
C PHE A 43 -8.45 5.66 3.60
N THR A 44 -7.32 6.22 3.15
CA THR A 44 -6.38 6.93 4.03
C THR A 44 -6.63 8.44 4.11
N GLU A 45 -7.24 9.05 3.09
CA GLU A 45 -7.36 10.52 2.99
C GLU A 45 -8.51 11.10 3.82
N TYR A 46 -9.56 10.30 4.04
CA TYR A 46 -10.72 10.65 4.85
C TYR A 46 -11.06 9.55 5.87
N PRO A 47 -10.27 9.42 6.96
CA PRO A 47 -10.45 8.39 7.98
C PRO A 47 -11.85 8.38 8.61
N GLU A 48 -12.52 9.53 8.63
CA GLU A 48 -13.89 9.67 9.16
C GLU A 48 -14.92 8.80 8.42
N ALA A 49 -14.63 8.39 7.18
CA ALA A 49 -15.47 7.46 6.42
C ALA A 49 -15.22 5.98 6.73
N MET A 50 -14.17 5.63 7.50
CA MET A 50 -13.83 4.22 7.75
C MET A 50 -14.91 3.47 8.53
N GLU A 51 -15.62 4.14 9.44
CA GLU A 51 -16.76 3.54 10.15
C GLU A 51 -17.86 3.08 9.17
N GLN A 52 -18.09 3.85 8.10
CA GLN A 52 -19.07 3.52 7.07
C GLN A 52 -18.55 2.40 6.14
N VAL A 53 -17.25 2.38 5.87
CA VAL A 53 -16.60 1.27 5.14
C VAL A 53 -16.76 -0.03 5.93
N GLU A 54 -16.47 -0.01 7.23
CA GLU A 54 -16.54 -1.18 8.11
C GLU A 54 -17.98 -1.69 8.27
N ALA A 55 -18.95 -0.79 8.42
CA ALA A 55 -20.36 -1.15 8.47
C ALA A 55 -20.81 -1.82 7.16
N ALA A 56 -20.46 -1.25 6.00
CA ALA A 56 -20.78 -1.83 4.70
C ALA A 56 -20.04 -3.15 4.44
N PHE A 57 -18.80 -3.27 4.90
CA PHE A 57 -18.01 -4.50 4.83
C PHE A 57 -18.65 -5.62 5.64
N THR A 58 -19.04 -5.33 6.89
CA THR A 58 -19.68 -6.29 7.79
C THR A 58 -21.05 -6.73 7.27
N ALA A 59 -21.85 -5.78 6.76
CA ALA A 59 -23.17 -6.08 6.21
C ALA A 59 -23.12 -6.85 4.88
N GLY A 60 -22.02 -6.72 4.11
CA GLY A 60 -21.89 -7.30 2.78
C GLY A 60 -21.28 -8.70 2.74
N SER A 61 -20.69 -9.19 3.83
CA SER A 61 -20.01 -10.49 3.89
C SER A 61 -20.92 -11.57 4.47
N VAL A 62 -20.88 -12.78 3.90
CA VAL A 62 -21.64 -13.95 4.40
C VAL A 62 -20.81 -14.86 5.32
N LEU A 63 -19.51 -14.58 5.43
CA LEU A 63 -18.58 -15.33 6.27
C LEU A 63 -18.53 -14.73 7.69
N ALA A 64 -17.98 -15.48 8.66
CA ALA A 64 -17.87 -15.03 10.05
C ALA A 64 -17.19 -13.64 10.17
N PRO A 65 -17.54 -12.81 11.18
CA PRO A 65 -16.96 -11.47 11.32
C PRO A 65 -15.42 -11.48 11.32
N ARG A 66 -14.83 -10.49 10.65
CA ARG A 66 -13.38 -10.28 10.58
C ARG A 66 -13.10 -8.78 10.56
N ASP A 67 -11.98 -8.37 11.13
CA ASP A 67 -11.61 -6.96 11.14
C ASP A 67 -11.05 -6.51 9.78
N ILE A 68 -11.45 -5.30 9.39
CA ILE A 68 -10.88 -4.54 8.28
C ILE A 68 -10.09 -3.37 8.85
N ARG A 69 -8.81 -3.24 8.48
CA ARG A 69 -7.94 -2.18 9.01
C ARG A 69 -7.25 -1.39 7.91
N VAL A 70 -6.97 -0.12 8.19
CA VAL A 70 -6.14 0.71 7.31
C VAL A 70 -4.67 0.32 7.49
N THR A 71 -3.93 0.34 6.38
CA THR A 71 -2.48 0.17 6.40
C THR A 71 -1.77 1.12 7.37
N VAL A 72 -0.77 0.61 8.08
CA VAL A 72 0.07 1.39 9.02
C VAL A 72 0.88 2.49 8.33
N PHE A 73 1.09 2.39 7.01
CA PHE A 73 1.75 3.43 6.23
C PHE A 73 0.85 4.66 5.99
N GLY A 74 -0.45 4.57 6.29
CA GLY A 74 -1.42 5.63 6.07
C GLY A 74 -1.34 6.20 4.65
N ASN A 75 -1.37 7.53 4.54
CA ASN A 75 -1.30 8.24 3.26
C ASN A 75 0.02 8.01 2.48
N ARG A 76 1.04 7.43 3.11
CA ARG A 76 2.33 7.15 2.49
C ARG A 76 2.46 5.73 1.96
N VAL A 77 1.39 4.93 1.98
CA VAL A 77 1.43 3.54 1.51
C VAL A 77 1.88 3.41 0.05
N GLN A 78 1.56 4.38 -0.80
CA GLN A 78 1.99 4.38 -2.20
C GLN A 78 3.49 4.68 -2.32
N GLU A 79 4.02 5.63 -1.54
CA GLU A 79 5.46 5.92 -1.46
C GLU A 79 6.23 4.70 -0.93
N ALA A 80 5.72 4.10 0.16
CA ALA A 80 6.31 2.90 0.76
C ALA A 80 6.31 1.73 -0.23
N GLY A 81 5.19 1.51 -0.93
CA GLY A 81 5.08 0.49 -1.96
C GLY A 81 6.07 0.71 -3.11
N ALA A 82 6.20 1.94 -3.60
CA ALA A 82 7.20 2.29 -4.62
C ALA A 82 8.62 2.01 -4.15
N GLY A 83 8.97 2.44 -2.92
CA GLY A 83 10.28 2.19 -2.32
C GLY A 83 10.60 0.70 -2.17
N ILE A 84 9.63 -0.10 -1.69
CA ILE A 84 9.79 -1.56 -1.58
C ILE A 84 10.06 -2.17 -2.95
N VAL A 85 9.26 -1.86 -3.98
CA VAL A 85 9.46 -2.42 -5.33
C VAL A 85 10.83 -2.03 -5.90
N SER A 86 11.26 -0.78 -5.74
CA SER A 86 12.60 -0.34 -6.17
C SER A 86 13.72 -1.10 -5.47
N LEU A 87 13.56 -1.38 -4.17
CA LEU A 87 14.55 -2.11 -3.37
C LEU A 87 14.49 -3.62 -3.55
N SER A 88 13.34 -4.20 -3.90
CA SER A 88 13.17 -5.65 -4.07
C SER A 88 14.15 -6.22 -5.09
N GLY A 89 14.38 -5.53 -6.21
CA GLY A 89 15.35 -5.96 -7.21
C GLY A 89 16.80 -5.86 -6.74
N LEU A 90 17.10 -4.92 -5.84
CA LEU A 90 18.42 -4.79 -5.21
C LEU A 90 18.64 -5.91 -4.19
N TYR A 91 17.66 -6.18 -3.32
CA TYR A 91 17.79 -7.19 -2.27
C TYR A 91 17.70 -8.63 -2.79
N ALA A 92 17.03 -8.87 -3.92
CA ALA A 92 16.96 -10.19 -4.53
C ALA A 92 18.31 -10.67 -5.10
N ASP A 93 19.13 -9.76 -5.64
CA ASP A 93 20.47 -10.05 -6.15
C ASP A 93 21.40 -8.83 -6.00
N PRO A 94 21.98 -8.63 -4.80
CA PRO A 94 22.80 -7.45 -4.52
C PRO A 94 24.07 -7.39 -5.37
N LEU A 95 24.71 -8.53 -5.64
CA LEU A 95 25.95 -8.59 -6.42
C LEU A 95 25.71 -8.33 -7.90
N GLY A 96 24.64 -8.86 -8.48
CA GLY A 96 24.26 -8.52 -9.84
C GLY A 96 23.81 -7.06 -9.95
N ALA A 97 23.11 -6.52 -8.95
CA ALA A 97 22.74 -5.10 -8.93
C ALA A 97 23.97 -4.18 -8.91
N LEU A 98 24.97 -4.48 -8.06
CA LEU A 98 26.22 -3.73 -8.01
C LEU A 98 27.01 -3.83 -9.32
N ARG A 99 27.04 -4.99 -9.98
CA ARG A 99 27.66 -5.15 -11.31
C ARG A 99 26.94 -4.33 -12.37
N ARG A 100 25.59 -4.39 -12.42
CA ARG A 100 24.78 -3.58 -13.36
C ARG A 100 24.97 -2.08 -13.16
N SER A 101 25.25 -1.65 -11.92
CA SER A 101 25.51 -0.24 -11.61
C SER A 101 26.92 0.24 -11.94
N GLY A 102 27.85 -0.66 -12.30
CA GLY A 102 29.27 -0.35 -12.50
C GLY A 102 30.07 -0.10 -11.21
N ALA A 103 29.42 -0.12 -10.03
CA ALA A 103 30.07 0.12 -8.75
C ALA A 103 31.10 -0.94 -8.37
N LEU A 104 30.86 -2.20 -8.74
CA LEU A 104 31.82 -3.30 -8.53
C LEU A 104 33.05 -3.16 -9.43
N ASP A 105 32.85 -2.79 -10.70
CA ASP A 105 33.94 -2.64 -11.66
C ASP A 105 34.83 -1.42 -11.32
N ALA A 106 34.23 -0.31 -10.87
CA ALA A 106 34.96 0.86 -10.39
C ALA A 106 35.84 0.56 -9.16
N ARG A 107 35.36 -0.31 -8.24
CA ARG A 107 36.14 -0.76 -7.08
C ARG A 107 37.30 -1.67 -7.46
N LEU A 108 37.13 -2.53 -8.45
CA LEU A 108 38.21 -3.40 -8.93
C LEU A 108 39.32 -2.59 -9.63
N GLN A 109 38.95 -1.52 -10.34
CA GLN A 109 39.91 -0.58 -10.95
C GLN A 109 40.72 0.19 -9.89
N ASP A 110 40.10 0.64 -8.80
CA ASP A 110 40.78 1.31 -7.66
C ASP A 110 41.81 0.40 -6.96
N THR A 111 41.61 -0.92 -6.97
CA THR A 111 42.50 -1.88 -6.29
C THR A 111 43.63 -2.41 -7.16
N ALA A 112 43.69 -2.04 -8.44
CA ALA A 112 44.82 -2.42 -9.28
C ALA A 112 46.08 -1.71 -8.78
N PRO A 113 47.17 -2.43 -8.44
CA PRO A 113 48.39 -1.79 -8.00
C PRO A 113 48.90 -0.90 -9.14
N GLU A 114 49.28 0.35 -8.82
CA GLU A 114 50.05 1.21 -9.73
C GLU A 114 51.22 0.36 -10.23
N ALA A 115 51.19 -0.01 -11.51
CA ALA A 115 52.27 -0.74 -12.13
C ALA A 115 53.54 0.10 -11.95
N LEU A 116 54.45 -0.38 -11.09
CA LEU A 116 55.73 0.25 -10.84
C LEU A 116 56.40 0.54 -12.18
N ALA A 117 56.58 1.82 -12.49
CA ALA A 117 57.39 2.33 -13.57
C ALA A 117 58.89 2.20 -13.26
#